data_AF-A0A4V1QR61-F1
#
_entry.id   AF-A0A4V1QR61-F1
#
_cell.length_a   1.000
_cell.length_b   1.000
_cell.length_c   1.000
_cell.angle_alpha   90.00
_cell.angle_beta   90.00
_cell.angle_gamma   90.00
#
_symmetry.space_group_name_H-M   'P 1'
#
loop_
_entity.id
_entity.type
_entity.pdbx_description
1 polymer ?
#
loop_
_entity_poly.entity_id
_entity_poly.type
_entity_poly.pdbx_seq_one_letter_code
_entity_poly.pdbx_strand_id
1 'polypeptide(L)'
;MLRMMLRPRWVLALIAALGIAAGFALLAQWQVDRAVEQATVVERPTEDVRPFGDVVRPDGPTEQAATGQRVSVTGTIVPGDTMLVQGRLNDGVPGWWVVAHLEVTDAAPGGLPVALGWTADEETARAALAEVDR
;
A
#
# COMPACT_ATOMS: atom_id res chain seq x y z
N MET A 1 -60.37 -20.86 15.23
CA MET A 1 -59.04 -20.32 15.62
C MET A 1 -58.78 -18.91 15.08
N LEU A 2 -58.95 -18.65 13.77
CA LEU A 2 -58.78 -17.31 13.14
C LEU A 2 -59.55 -16.16 13.82
N ARG A 3 -60.75 -16.41 14.36
CA ARG A 3 -61.59 -15.40 15.05
C ARG A 3 -60.95 -14.81 16.31
N MET A 4 -60.00 -15.51 16.95
CA MET A 4 -59.24 -14.99 18.08
C MET A 4 -58.11 -14.06 17.61
N MET A 5 -57.49 -14.38 16.48
CA MET A 5 -56.38 -13.62 15.86
C MET A 5 -56.86 -12.31 15.22
N LEU A 6 -58.12 -12.27 14.77
CA LEU A 6 -58.77 -11.07 14.22
C LEU A 6 -59.35 -10.13 15.30
N ARG A 7 -59.15 -10.42 16.59
CA ARG A 7 -59.56 -9.48 17.64
C ARG A 7 -58.66 -8.24 17.60
N PRO A 8 -59.21 -7.02 17.76
CA PRO A 8 -58.48 -5.77 17.55
C PRO A 8 -57.19 -5.67 18.36
N ARG A 9 -57.14 -6.27 19.56
CA ARG A 9 -55.92 -6.33 20.39
C ARG A 9 -54.74 -7.02 19.70
N TRP A 10 -54.99 -8.11 18.98
CA TRP A 10 -53.94 -8.92 18.35
C TRP A 10 -53.49 -8.31 17.02
N VAL A 11 -54.41 -7.66 16.32
CA VAL A 11 -54.11 -6.84 15.14
C VAL A 11 -53.24 -5.64 15.53
N LEU A 12 -53.58 -4.94 16.62
CA LEU A 12 -52.77 -3.82 17.13
C LEU A 12 -51.38 -4.28 17.60
N ALA A 13 -51.29 -5.42 18.29
CA ALA A 13 -50.00 -5.99 18.68
C ALA A 13 -49.13 -6.35 17.46
N LEU A 14 -49.75 -6.89 16.40
CA LEU A 14 -49.06 -7.17 15.13
C LEU A 14 -48.55 -5.89 14.46
N ILE A 15 -49.39 -4.85 14.39
CA ILE A 15 -49.00 -3.54 13.83
C ILE A 15 -47.85 -2.93 14.63
N ALA A 16 -47.92 -2.98 15.97
CA ALA A 16 -46.85 -2.48 16.84
C ALA A 16 -45.54 -3.24 16.60
N ALA A 17 -45.58 -4.57 16.51
CA ALA A 17 -44.41 -5.39 16.21
C ALA A 17 -43.81 -5.05 14.83
N LEU A 18 -44.65 -4.87 13.80
CA LEU A 18 -44.21 -4.44 12.47
C LEU A 18 -43.59 -3.03 12.48
N GLY A 19 -44.15 -2.10 13.25
CA GLY A 19 -43.60 -0.76 13.42
C GLY A 19 -42.21 -0.77 14.07
N ILE A 20 -42.02 -1.59 15.10
CA ILE A 20 -40.72 -1.77 15.76
C ILE A 20 -39.72 -2.40 14.79
N ALA A 21 -40.12 -3.46 14.06
CA ALA A 21 -39.27 -4.11 13.07
C ALA A 21 -38.85 -3.14 11.95
N ALA A 22 -39.78 -2.31 11.45
CA ALA A 22 -39.48 -1.28 10.47
C ALA A 22 -38.51 -0.23 11.01
N GLY A 23 -38.67 0.19 12.26
CA GLY A 23 -37.74 1.11 12.94
C GLY A 23 -36.32 0.55 13.00
N PHE A 24 -36.16 -0.72 13.41
CA PHE A 24 -34.86 -1.38 13.40
C PHE A 24 -34.28 -1.54 11.99
N ALA A 25 -35.10 -1.85 10.99
CA ALA A 25 -34.65 -1.97 9.60
C ALA A 25 -34.12 -0.62 9.07
N LEU A 26 -34.80 0.49 9.37
CA LEU A 26 -34.36 1.84 9.01
C LEU A 26 -33.04 2.22 9.70
N LEU A 27 -32.90 1.91 10.99
CA LEU A 27 -31.66 2.16 11.74
C LEU A 27 -30.50 1.29 11.23
N ALA A 28 -30.76 0.02 10.90
CA ALA A 28 -29.78 -0.87 10.31
C ALA A 28 -29.32 -0.35 8.93
N GLN A 29 -30.25 0.11 8.09
CA GLN A 29 -29.93 0.75 6.82
C GLN A 29 -29.05 1.99 7.02
N TRP A 30 -29.39 2.86 7.98
CA TRP A 30 -28.57 4.03 8.30
C TRP A 30 -27.15 3.67 8.75
N GLN A 31 -26.99 2.61 9.54
CA GLN A 31 -25.69 2.10 9.95
C GLN A 31 -24.88 1.56 8.76
N VAL A 32 -25.51 0.80 7.85
CA VAL A 32 -24.82 0.26 6.66
C VAL A 32 -24.39 1.39 5.73
N ASP A 33 -25.25 2.37 5.47
CA ASP A 33 -24.96 3.50 4.59
C ASP A 33 -23.72 4.29 5.06
N ARG A 34 -23.64 4.55 6.38
CA ARG A 34 -22.46 5.18 7.00
C ARG A 34 -21.21 4.30 6.97
N ALA A 35 -21.36 2.98 7.12
CA ALA A 35 -20.24 2.06 7.04
C ALA A 35 -19.67 1.98 5.62
N VAL A 36 -20.52 2.05 4.60
CA VAL A 36 -20.13 1.97 3.18
C VAL A 36 -19.53 3.28 2.68
N GLU A 37 -20.02 4.45 3.12
CA GLU A 37 -19.43 5.75 2.77
C GLU A 37 -17.96 5.91 3.22
N GLN A 38 -17.52 5.16 4.23
CA GLN A 38 -16.12 5.19 4.70
C GLN A 38 -15.18 4.30 3.87
N ALA A 39 -15.71 3.53 2.91
CA ALA A 39 -14.95 2.64 2.06
C ALA A 39 -14.74 3.23 0.64
N THR A 40 -14.46 4.52 0.52
CA THR A 40 -13.79 5.01 -0.70
C THR A 40 -12.40 4.39 -0.72
N VAL A 41 -12.29 3.22 -1.32
CA VAL A 41 -11.01 2.64 -1.71
C VAL A 41 -10.41 3.65 -2.68
N VAL A 42 -9.44 4.43 -2.21
CA VAL A 42 -8.61 5.21 -3.11
C VAL A 42 -7.80 4.17 -3.88
N GLU A 43 -8.31 3.77 -5.04
CA GLU A 43 -7.56 2.96 -5.99
C GLU A 43 -6.29 3.75 -6.31
N ARG A 44 -5.16 3.25 -5.81
CA ARG A 44 -3.83 3.72 -6.15
C ARG A 44 -3.26 2.66 -7.07
N PRO A 45 -3.37 2.81 -8.40
CA PRO A 45 -2.75 1.89 -9.34
C PRO A 45 -1.23 2.06 -9.22
N THR A 46 -0.62 1.34 -8.28
CA THR A 46 0.82 1.34 -8.05
C THR A 46 1.54 0.62 -9.18
N GLU A 47 0.81 -0.17 -9.97
CA GLU A 47 1.29 -0.92 -11.12
C GLU A 47 1.57 -0.03 -12.35
N ASP A 48 0.94 1.14 -12.43
CA ASP A 48 1.16 2.11 -13.49
C ASP A 48 2.49 2.81 -13.28
N VAL A 49 3.38 2.79 -14.28
CA VAL A 49 4.70 3.41 -14.17
C VAL A 49 4.55 4.94 -14.23
N ARG A 50 5.02 5.64 -13.19
CA ARG A 50 5.04 7.11 -13.14
C ARG A 50 6.45 7.69 -13.15
N PRO A 51 6.66 8.92 -13.62
CA PRO A 51 7.95 9.60 -13.46
C PRO A 51 8.30 9.72 -11.97
N PHE A 52 9.54 9.39 -11.59
CA PHE A 52 9.96 9.39 -10.18
C PHE A 52 9.76 10.74 -9.48
N GLY A 53 10.04 11.84 -10.18
CA GLY A 53 9.87 13.21 -9.65
C GLY A 53 8.43 13.59 -9.31
N ASP A 54 7.44 12.89 -9.86
CA ASP A 54 6.02 13.11 -9.54
C ASP A 54 5.56 12.33 -8.30
N VAL A 55 6.39 11.42 -7.80
CA VAL A 55 6.06 10.50 -6.70
C VAL A 55 6.78 10.88 -5.41
N VAL A 56 8.04 11.29 -5.50
CA VAL A 56 8.87 11.63 -4.33
C VAL A 56 9.66 12.91 -4.62
N ARG A 57 9.89 13.70 -3.57
CA ARG A 57 10.79 14.85 -3.60
C ARG A 57 12.04 14.56 -2.75
N PRO A 58 13.22 15.04 -3.16
CA PRO A 58 14.42 14.95 -2.33
C PRO A 58 14.24 15.71 -1.02
N ASP A 59 15.01 15.33 -0.01
CA ASP A 59 15.08 15.96 1.33
C ASP A 59 13.75 16.01 2.11
N GLY A 60 12.76 15.21 1.70
CA GLY A 60 11.48 15.05 2.35
C GLY A 60 11.24 13.62 2.82
N PRO A 61 10.28 13.41 3.74
CA PRO A 61 9.86 12.06 4.10
C PRO A 61 9.19 11.38 2.89
N THR A 62 9.46 10.10 2.69
CA THR A 62 8.71 9.29 1.71
C THR A 62 7.26 9.14 2.20
N GLU A 63 6.32 9.67 1.43
CA GLU A 63 4.90 9.55 1.78
C GLU A 63 4.41 8.11 1.68
N GLN A 64 3.46 7.71 2.53
CA GLN A 64 2.82 6.38 2.42
C GLN A 64 2.15 6.15 1.06
N ALA A 65 1.77 7.21 0.35
CA ALA A 65 1.22 7.14 -1.00
C ALA A 65 2.23 6.71 -2.08
N ALA A 66 3.53 6.86 -1.81
CA ALA A 66 4.59 6.43 -2.71
C ALA A 66 4.98 4.95 -2.53
N THR A 67 4.55 4.31 -1.43
CA THR A 67 4.89 2.91 -1.14
C THR A 67 4.39 1.97 -2.24
N GLY A 68 5.30 1.18 -2.80
CA GLY A 68 4.98 0.17 -3.82
C GLY A 68 4.70 0.71 -5.22
N GLN A 69 4.70 2.04 -5.41
CA GLN A 69 4.52 2.68 -6.70
C GLN A 69 5.66 2.31 -7.66
N ARG A 70 5.32 1.84 -8.86
CA ARG A 70 6.29 1.66 -9.94
C ARG A 70 6.65 3.01 -10.53
N VAL A 71 7.94 3.23 -10.72
CA VAL A 71 8.47 4.48 -11.24
C VAL A 71 9.46 4.26 -12.38
N SER A 72 9.58 5.27 -13.23
CA SER A 72 10.67 5.42 -14.19
C SER A 72 11.56 6.57 -13.71
N VAL A 73 12.87 6.30 -13.69
CA VAL A 73 13.91 7.26 -13.29
C VAL A 73 15.12 7.04 -14.16
N THR A 74 15.79 8.13 -14.53
CA THR A 74 17.03 8.13 -15.27
C THR A 74 18.09 8.77 -14.40
N GLY A 75 19.28 8.19 -14.39
CA GLY A 75 20.38 8.69 -13.60
C GLY A 75 21.70 8.07 -13.99
N THR A 76 22.74 8.46 -13.28
CA THR A 76 24.10 7.92 -13.44
C THR A 76 24.52 7.28 -12.13
N ILE A 77 25.00 6.04 -12.16
CA ILE A 77 25.57 5.41 -10.98
C ILE A 77 26.86 6.14 -10.61
N VAL A 78 27.02 6.49 -9.33
CA VAL A 78 28.21 7.16 -8.79
C VAL A 78 29.25 6.09 -8.46
N PRO A 79 30.36 5.97 -9.22
CA PRO A 79 31.35 4.93 -8.97
C PRO A 79 32.05 5.13 -7.62
N GLY A 80 32.24 4.03 -6.88
CA GLY A 80 32.86 4.05 -5.56
C GLY A 80 31.89 4.43 -4.43
N ASP A 81 30.59 4.59 -4.75
CA ASP A 81 29.51 4.81 -3.79
C ASP A 81 28.45 3.68 -3.87
N THR A 82 28.95 2.46 -4.00
CA THR A 82 28.17 1.23 -3.86
C THR A 82 28.46 0.60 -2.50
N MET A 83 27.43 0.06 -1.84
CA MET A 83 27.55 -0.55 -0.51
C MET A 83 26.84 -1.89 -0.40
N LEU A 84 27.26 -2.69 0.58
CA LEU A 84 26.63 -3.95 0.93
C LEU A 84 25.76 -3.78 2.17
N VAL A 85 24.48 -4.14 2.04
CA VAL A 85 23.54 -4.16 3.17
C VAL A 85 23.30 -5.61 3.59
N GLN A 86 23.80 -5.96 4.77
CA GLN A 86 23.66 -7.29 5.36
C GLN A 86 22.36 -7.42 6.16
N GLY A 87 21.83 -8.65 6.24
CA GLY A 87 20.78 -9.01 7.19
C GLY A 87 19.37 -8.64 6.76
N ARG A 88 19.21 -8.06 5.57
CA ARG A 88 17.90 -7.88 4.94
C ARG A 88 17.46 -9.20 4.30
N LEU A 89 16.22 -9.57 4.57
CA LEU A 89 15.63 -10.81 4.07
C LEU A 89 15.22 -10.67 2.61
N ASN A 90 15.46 -11.71 1.84
CA ASN A 90 14.85 -11.93 0.53
C ASN A 90 14.15 -13.30 0.57
N ASP A 91 12.83 -13.33 0.40
CA ASP A 91 12.00 -14.53 0.57
C ASP A 91 12.26 -15.29 1.89
N GLY A 92 12.47 -14.55 2.97
CA GLY A 92 12.74 -15.09 4.32
C GLY A 92 14.18 -15.52 4.58
N VAL A 93 15.07 -15.44 3.58
CA VAL A 93 16.49 -15.80 3.72
C VAL A 93 17.33 -14.54 3.96
N PRO A 94 18.12 -14.48 5.04
CA PRO A 94 19.05 -13.37 5.25
C PRO A 94 20.19 -13.43 4.23
N GLY A 95 20.62 -12.27 3.77
CA GLY A 95 21.76 -12.19 2.85
C GLY A 95 22.28 -10.77 2.71
N TRP A 96 22.79 -10.51 1.51
CA TRP A 96 23.57 -9.34 1.15
C TRP A 96 22.93 -8.66 -0.04
N TRP A 97 22.56 -7.40 0.10
CA TRP A 97 22.10 -6.55 -1.00
C TRP A 97 23.24 -5.67 -1.48
N VAL A 98 23.44 -5.64 -2.80
CA VAL A 98 24.30 -4.65 -3.46
C VAL A 98 23.43 -3.43 -3.73
N VAL A 99 23.77 -2.30 -3.11
CA VAL A 99 23.04 -1.04 -3.24
C VAL A 99 23.97 0.01 -3.83
N ALA A 100 23.60 0.56 -4.98
CA ALA A 100 24.36 1.61 -5.65
C ALA A 100 23.69 2.97 -5.47
N HIS A 101 24.51 4.02 -5.39
CA HIS A 101 24.03 5.39 -5.47
C HIS A 101 23.79 5.78 -6.93
N LEU A 102 22.54 6.09 -7.27
CA LEU A 102 22.16 6.69 -8.54
C LEU A 102 21.97 8.20 -8.36
N GLU A 103 22.76 9.01 -9.05
CA GLU A 103 22.52 10.46 -9.19
C GLU A 103 21.41 10.66 -10.22
N VAL A 104 20.26 11.20 -9.79
CA VAL A 104 19.08 11.37 -10.65
C VAL A 104 19.27 12.54 -11.63
N THR A 105 18.96 12.32 -12.91
CA THR A 105 19.17 13.31 -13.98
C THR A 105 17.90 13.78 -14.67
N ASP A 106 16.77 13.11 -14.46
CA ASP A 106 15.46 13.45 -15.05
C ASP A 106 14.44 14.03 -14.06
N ALA A 107 14.88 14.36 -12.84
CA ALA A 107 14.08 15.00 -11.80
C ALA A 107 14.91 16.03 -11.01
N ALA A 108 14.38 16.50 -9.87
CA ALA A 108 15.15 17.34 -8.96
C ALA A 108 16.45 16.62 -8.54
N PRO A 109 17.61 17.31 -8.54
CA PRO A 109 18.89 16.69 -8.17
C PRO A 109 18.83 16.02 -6.80
N GLY A 110 19.46 14.85 -6.69
CA GLY A 110 19.44 14.07 -5.47
C GLY A 110 19.91 12.63 -5.68
N GLY A 111 20.44 12.06 -4.60
CA GLY A 111 20.91 10.69 -4.57
C GLY A 111 19.78 9.69 -4.30
N LEU A 112 19.67 8.68 -5.16
CA LEU A 112 18.73 7.57 -5.01
C LEU A 112 19.50 6.27 -4.73
N PRO A 113 19.34 5.64 -3.55
CA PRO A 113 19.87 4.30 -3.31
C PRO A 113 19.07 3.26 -4.10
N VAL A 114 19.73 2.53 -5.00
CA VAL A 114 19.12 1.50 -5.84
C VAL A 114 19.65 0.13 -5.43
N ALA A 115 18.75 -0.75 -4.99
CA ALA A 115 19.07 -2.15 -4.75
C ALA A 115 19.22 -2.88 -6.09
N LEU A 116 20.45 -3.19 -6.49
CA LEU A 116 20.78 -3.83 -7.76
C LEU A 116 20.52 -5.34 -7.74
N GLY A 117 20.73 -5.97 -6.58
CA GLY A 117 20.54 -7.41 -6.46
C GLY A 117 20.84 -7.94 -5.06
N TRP A 118 20.44 -9.19 -4.84
CA TRP A 118 20.61 -9.92 -3.59
C TRP A 118 21.37 -11.23 -3.81
N THR A 119 22.16 -11.63 -2.82
CA THR A 119 22.76 -12.97 -2.73
C THR A 119 22.88 -13.40 -1.27
N ALA A 120 22.84 -14.71 -1.02
CA ALA A 120 23.12 -15.25 0.30
C ALA A 120 24.63 -15.22 0.64
N ASP A 121 25.49 -15.14 -0.39
CA ASP A 121 26.94 -15.25 -0.27
C ASP A 121 27.63 -13.88 -0.31
N GLU A 122 28.44 -13.61 0.71
CA GLU A 122 29.18 -12.37 0.90
C GLU A 122 30.25 -12.13 -0.18
N GLU A 123 30.94 -13.18 -0.61
CA GLU A 123 32.01 -13.07 -1.61
C GLU A 123 31.43 -12.68 -2.97
N THR A 124 30.33 -13.31 -3.37
CA THR A 124 29.56 -12.96 -4.57
C THR A 124 29.06 -11.51 -4.51
N ALA A 125 28.56 -11.06 -3.35
CA ALA A 125 28.11 -9.69 -3.18
C ALA A 125 29.25 -8.68 -3.36
N ARG A 126 30.42 -8.96 -2.79
CA ARG A 126 31.63 -8.13 -2.97
C ARG A 126 32.12 -8.10 -4.42
N ALA A 127 32.10 -9.23 -5.10
CA ALA A 127 32.50 -9.29 -6.50
C ALA A 127 31.58 -8.44 -7.39
N ALA A 128 30.26 -8.52 -7.16
CA ALA A 128 29.27 -7.71 -7.87
C ALA A 128 29.44 -6.21 -7.56
N LEU A 129 29.67 -5.84 -6.30
CA LEU A 129 29.98 -4.45 -5.93
C LEU A 129 31.20 -3.93 -6.70
N ALA A 130 32.30 -4.68 -6.70
CA ALA A 130 33.53 -4.29 -7.41
C ALA A 130 33.35 -4.20 -8.94
N GLU A 131 32.37 -4.90 -9.50
CA GLU A 131 32.01 -4.78 -10.91
C GLU A 131 31.22 -3.50 -11.20
N VAL A 132 30.30 -3.11 -10.31
CA VAL A 132 29.51 -1.88 -10.43
C VAL A 132 30.39 -0.64 -10.27
N ASP A 133 31.38 -0.69 -9.39
CA ASP A 133 32.29 0.42 -9.10
C ASP A 133 33.48 0.54 -10.07
N ARG A 134 33.55 -0.31 -11.10
CA ARG A 134 34.63 -0.30 -12.10
C ARG A 134 34.43 0.76 -13.17
#